data_AF-A0A9D7KDG4-F1
#
_entry.id   AF-A0A9D7KDG4-F1
#
_cell.length_a   1.000
_cell.length_b   1.000
_cell.length_c   1.000
_cell.angle_alpha   90.00
_cell.angle_beta   90.00
_cell.angle_gamma   90.00
#
_symmetry.space_group_name_H-M   'P 1'
#
loop_
_entity.id
_entity.type
_entity.pdbx_description
1 polymer ?
#
loop_
_entity_poly.entity_id
_entity_poly.type
_entity_poly.pdbx_seq_one_letter_code
_entity_poly.pdbx_strand_id
1 'polypeptide(L)' 'MKVLVAPELAEFGALASVFLGLVAYKIKFIILQLTMRPLTKNGVVTSLNSDSDELIRHLYHEAAKTQRYGNLT' A
#
# COMPACT_ATOMS: atom_id res chain seq x y z
N MET A 1 16.49 -4.73 -4.70
CA MET A 1 15.45 -4.35 -5.69
C MET A 1 15.18 -2.86 -5.54
N LYS A 2 15.73 -2.03 -6.43
CA LYS A 2 15.63 -0.55 -6.42
C LYS A 2 14.50 -0.13 -7.38
N VAL A 3 13.27 -0.55 -7.07
CA VAL A 3 12.17 -0.60 -8.07
C VAL A 3 11.12 0.50 -7.90
N LEU A 4 11.30 1.46 -6.99
CA LEU A 4 10.34 2.56 -6.84
C LEU A 4 11.05 3.87 -6.52
N VAL A 5 10.44 4.97 -6.95
CA VAL A 5 10.78 6.38 -6.66
C VAL A 5 10.63 6.74 -5.16
N ALA A 6 10.58 5.74 -4.28
CA ALA A 6 10.29 5.91 -2.86
C ALA A 6 11.36 6.73 -2.11
N PRO A 7 12.67 6.55 -2.35
CA PRO A 7 13.69 7.43 -1.77
C PRO A 7 13.51 8.90 -2.21
N GLU A 8 13.23 9.13 -3.49
CA GLU A 8 13.06 10.46 -4.06
C GLU A 8 11.78 11.13 -3.52
N LEU A 9 10.68 10.37 -3.34
CA LEU A 9 9.47 10.85 -2.70
C LEU A 9 9.71 11.22 -1.23
N ALA A 10 10.49 10.41 -0.51
CA ALA A 10 10.84 10.68 0.88
C ALA A 10 11.70 11.94 1.00
N GLU A 11 12.70 12.11 0.13
CA GLU A 11 13.56 13.30 0.07
C GLU A 11 12.75 14.57 -0.25
N PHE A 12 11.80 14.47 -1.19
CA PHE A 12 10.92 15.58 -1.55
C PHE A 12 9.85 15.88 -0.48
N GLY A 13 9.60 14.96 0.46
CA GLY A 13 8.50 15.06 1.42
C GLY A 13 7.12 14.83 0.80
N ALA A 14 7.04 14.12 -0.34
CA ALA A 14 5.79 13.73 -0.95
C ALA A 14 5.09 12.61 -0.17
N LEU A 15 3.76 12.62 -0.21
CA LEU A 15 2.91 11.54 0.31
C LEU A 15 2.57 10.56 -0.81
N ALA A 16 2.22 9.32 -0.47
CA ALA A 16 1.76 8.33 -1.42
C ALA A 16 0.34 7.85 -1.09
N SER A 17 -0.45 7.60 -2.13
CA SER A 17 -1.80 7.02 -2.03
C SER A 17 -1.86 5.77 -2.90
N VAL A 18 -2.23 4.65 -2.29
CA VAL A 18 -2.36 3.35 -2.97
C VAL A 18 -3.83 2.94 -2.98
N PHE A 19 -4.36 2.64 -4.17
CA PHE A 19 -5.75 2.23 -4.35
C PHE A 19 -5.89 0.71 -4.43
N LEU A 20 -6.87 0.17 -3.71
CA LEU A 20 -7.34 -1.19 -3.84
C LEU A 20 -8.18 -1.31 -5.12
N GLY A 21 -7.62 -1.95 -6.15
CA GLY A 21 -8.35 -2.24 -7.39
C GLY A 21 -9.19 -3.53 -7.33
N LEU A 22 -10.19 -3.63 -8.21
CA LEU A 22 -11.12 -4.76 -8.36
C LEU A 22 -10.51 -6.04 -8.97
N VAL A 23 -9.17 -6.14 -9.07
CA VAL A 23 -8.49 -7.33 -9.61
C VAL A 23 -8.69 -8.51 -8.66
N ALA A 24 -8.96 -9.69 -9.25
CA ALA A 24 -9.33 -10.93 -8.58
C ALA A 24 -8.64 -11.14 -7.22
N TYR A 25 -9.48 -11.42 -6.20
CA TYR A 25 -9.20 -11.52 -4.76
C TYR A 25 -7.80 -12.04 -4.37
N LYS A 26 -7.27 -13.02 -5.10
CA LYS A 26 -6.04 -13.73 -4.74
C LYS A 26 -4.74 -13.01 -5.12
N ILE A 27 -4.71 -12.23 -6.21
CA ILE A 27 -3.49 -11.52 -6.66
C ILE A 27 -3.40 -10.14 -6.02
N LYS A 28 -4.56 -9.51 -5.73
CA LYS A 28 -4.67 -8.22 -5.05
C LYS A 28 -3.75 -8.11 -3.83
N PHE A 29 -3.73 -9.15 -3.00
CA PHE A 29 -2.94 -9.16 -1.78
C PHE A 29 -1.44 -8.98 -2.04
N ILE A 30 -0.91 -9.72 -3.02
CA ILE A 30 0.51 -9.69 -3.37
C ILE A 30 0.90 -8.33 -3.94
N ILE A 31 0.09 -7.79 -4.86
CA ILE A 31 0.36 -6.50 -5.50
C ILE A 31 0.36 -5.38 -4.45
N LEU A 32 -0.61 -5.39 -3.54
CA LEU A 32 -0.70 -4.38 -2.48
C LEU A 32 0.56 -4.36 -1.60
N GLN A 33 1.06 -5.53 -1.20
CA GLN A 33 2.31 -5.64 -0.43
C GLN A 33 3.51 -5.10 -1.21
N LEU A 34 3.63 -5.47 -2.49
CA LEU A 34 4.74 -5.07 -3.34
C LEU A 34 4.79 -3.55 -3.55
N THR A 35 3.64 -2.88 -3.56
CA THR A 35 3.56 -1.43 -3.70
C THR A 35 3.79 -0.70 -2.37
N MET A 36 3.09 -1.07 -1.29
CA MET A 36 3.14 -0.30 -0.04
C MET A 36 4.44 -0.51 0.75
N ARG A 37 4.95 -1.74 0.81
CA ARG A 37 6.13 -2.08 1.62
C ARG A 37 7.34 -1.18 1.36
N PRO A 38 7.79 -0.99 0.11
CA PRO A 38 8.91 -0.09 -0.18
C PRO A 38 8.61 1.38 0.12
N LEU A 39 7.38 1.87 -0.04
CA LEU A 39 7.02 3.26 0.32
C LEU A 39 7.16 3.45 1.84
N THR A 40 6.49 2.60 2.62
CA THR A 40 6.52 2.66 4.09
C THR A 40 7.94 2.47 4.64
N LYS A 41 8.73 1.56 4.08
CA LYS A 41 10.13 1.33 4.52
C LYS A 41 11.08 2.49 4.24
N ASN A 42 10.78 3.33 3.26
CA ASN A 42 11.56 4.54 2.98
C ASN A 42 11.02 5.77 3.73
N GLY A 43 10.07 5.60 4.66
CA GLY A 43 9.52 6.71 5.44
C GLY A 43 8.48 7.56 4.69
N VAL A 44 8.02 7.11 3.52
CA VAL A 44 6.95 7.81 2.79
C VAL A 44 5.63 7.60 3.52
N VAL A 45 4.99 8.69 3.94
CA VAL A 45 3.65 8.66 4.52
C VAL A 45 2.68 8.15 3.45
N THR A 46 2.15 6.96 3.67
CA THR A 46 1.39 6.22 2.67
C THR A 46 -0.02 5.96 3.17
N SER A 47 -1.03 6.27 2.34
CA SER A 47 -2.43 5.97 2.59
C SER A 47 -2.91 4.79 1.75
N LEU A 48 -3.87 4.03 2.28
CA LEU A 48 -4.57 2.97 1.58
C LEU A 48 -6.01 3.42 1.34
N ASN A 49 -6.47 3.37 0.08
CA ASN A 49 -7.78 3.88 -0.33
C ASN A 49 -8.52 2.88 -1.22
N SER A 50 -9.83 3.09 -1.38
CA SER A 50 -10.67 2.36 -2.34
C SER A 50 -11.80 3.26 -2.86
N ASP A 51 -12.21 3.05 -4.09
CA ASP A 51 -13.35 3.68 -4.77
C ASP A 51 -14.62 2.80 -4.74
N SER A 52 -14.60 1.69 -3.99
CA SER A 52 -15.72 0.77 -3.83
C SER A 52 -16.40 0.92 -2.47
N ASP A 53 -17.72 1.13 -2.50
CA ASP A 53 -18.59 1.20 -1.31
C ASP A 53 -18.56 -0.07 -0.45
N GLU A 54 -18.22 -1.22 -1.05
CA GLU A 54 -18.07 -2.49 -0.34
C GLU A 54 -16.68 -2.57 0.30
N LEU A 55 -15.62 -2.33 -0.47
CA LEU A 55 -14.25 -2.47 0.01
C LEU A 55 -13.89 -1.44 1.09
N ILE A 56 -14.49 -0.25 1.07
CA ILE A 56 -14.22 0.77 2.09
C ILE A 56 -14.58 0.30 3.51
N ARG A 57 -15.55 -0.62 3.64
CA ARG A 57 -15.94 -1.24 4.92
C ARG A 57 -14.91 -2.25 5.42
N HIS A 58 -14.13 -2.81 4.49
CA HIS A 58 -13.11 -3.82 4.78
C HIS A 58 -11.68 -3.26 4.73
N LEU A 59 -11.54 -1.94 4.52
CA LEU A 59 -10.25 -1.28 4.33
C LEU A 59 -9.31 -1.48 5.50
N TYR A 60 -9.83 -1.47 6.73
CA TYR A 60 -9.07 -1.76 7.95
C TYR A 60 -8.46 -3.17 7.93
N HIS A 61 -9.19 -4.17 7.45
CA HIS A 61 -8.67 -5.53 7.33
C HIS A 61 -7.61 -5.63 6.23
N GLU A 62 -7.80 -4.96 5.10
CA GLU A 62 -6.81 -4.94 4.03
C GLU A 62 -5.51 -4.22 4.46
N ALA A 63 -5.63 -3.13 5.24
CA ALA A 63 -4.50 -2.44 5.86
C ALA A 63 -3.78 -3.34 6.88
N ALA A 64 -4.52 -4.01 7.77
CA ALA A 64 -3.95 -4.90 8.78
C ALA A 64 -3.20 -6.09 8.16
N LYS A 65 -3.78 -6.73 7.13
CA LYS A 65 -3.10 -7.77 6.37
C LYS A 65 -1.84 -7.22 5.70
N THR A 66 -1.89 -5.97 5.22
CA THR A 66 -0.73 -5.32 4.61
C THR A 66 0.40 -5.09 5.58
N GLN A 67 0.11 -4.62 6.79
CA GLN A 67 1.14 -4.55 7.82
C GLN A 67 1.68 -5.94 8.17
N ARG A 68 0.78 -6.90 8.42
CA ARG A 68 1.13 -8.25 8.88
C ARG A 68 1.99 -9.02 7.88
N TYR A 69 1.59 -9.09 6.61
CA TYR A 69 2.30 -9.90 5.62
C TYR A 69 3.28 -9.07 4.76
N GLY A 70 3.22 -7.74 4.80
CA GLY A 70 4.25 -6.85 4.24
C GLY A 70 5.48 -6.71 5.14
N ASN A 71 5.41 -7.21 6.38
CA ASN A 71 6.40 -7.04 7.43
C ASN A 71 6.67 -5.55 7.69
N LEU A 72 5.58 -4.83 7.98
CA LEU A 72 5.55 -3.41 8.34
C LEU A 72 5.01 -3.30 9.78
N THR A 73 5.45 -2.28 10.50
CA THR A 73 5.04 -1.93 11.86
C THR A 73 4.30 -0.62 11.86
#